data_AF-A0A944Y0Y3-F1
#
_entry.id   AF-A0A944Y0Y3-F1
#
_cell.length_a   1.000
_cell.length_b   1.000
_cell.length_c   1.000
_cell.angle_alpha   90.00
_cell.angle_beta   90.00
_cell.angle_gamma   90.00
#
_symmetry.space_group_name_H-M   'P 1'
#
loop_
_entity.id
_entity.type
_entity.pdbx_description
1 polymer ?
#
loop_
_entity_poly.entity_id
_entity_poly.type
_entity_poly.pdbx_seq_one_letter_code
_entity_poly.pdbx_strand_id
1 'polypeptide(L)'
;MSTKRKSIVVIGGGSGSSTALRGLRSYDADLTAIVTMFDSGGSTGILREEFGYPPLGDIRQCLVALSDKSNDQIVALNSAFDFRFDTDSSLNGHSVGNLVLAALTTIYNGVQGAIDELSRMMQLE
;
A
#
# COMPACT_ATOMS: atom_id res chain seq x y z
N MET A 1 33.69 -12.80 -2.42
CA MET A 1 33.01 -12.21 -3.60
C MET A 1 31.70 -11.64 -3.11
N SER A 2 31.48 -10.32 -3.25
CA SER A 2 30.18 -9.74 -2.95
C SER A 2 29.19 -10.25 -4.00
N THR A 3 28.30 -11.16 -3.60
CA THR A 3 27.22 -11.63 -4.48
C THR A 3 26.22 -10.49 -4.59
N LYS A 4 26.23 -9.81 -5.75
CA LYS A 4 25.29 -8.74 -6.06
C LYS A 4 23.85 -9.24 -5.82
N ARG A 5 23.07 -8.50 -5.01
CA ARG A 5 21.64 -8.82 -4.79
C ARG A 5 20.92 -8.92 -6.13
N LYS A 6 19.96 -9.84 -6.22
CA LYS A 6 19.12 -9.97 -7.42
C LYS A 6 18.10 -8.84 -7.41
N SER A 7 18.00 -8.10 -8.51
CA SER A 7 16.94 -7.12 -8.70
C SER A 7 15.72 -7.78 -9.32
N ILE A 8 14.56 -7.66 -8.66
CA ILE A 8 13.30 -8.28 -9.08
C ILE A 8 12.24 -7.18 -9.19
N VAL A 9 11.62 -7.08 -10.36
CA VAL A 9 10.50 -6.17 -10.60
C VAL A 9 9.20 -6.95 -10.67
N VAL A 10 8.25 -6.62 -9.81
CA VAL A 10 6.88 -7.14 -9.84
C VAL A 10 6.00 -6.10 -10.52
N ILE A 11 5.39 -6.47 -11.64
CA ILE A 11 4.47 -5.61 -12.40
C ILE A 11 3.09 -6.22 -12.31
N GLY A 12 2.10 -5.47 -11.81
CA GLY A 12 0.72 -5.96 -11.69
C GLY A 12 -0.14 -5.09 -10.79
N GLY A 13 -1.16 -5.66 -10.18
CA GLY A 13 -2.07 -4.98 -9.25
C GLY A 13 -2.80 -5.99 -8.36
N GLY A 14 -3.67 -5.50 -7.49
CA GLY A 14 -4.48 -6.31 -6.61
C GLY A 14 -3.72 -7.21 -5.64
N SER A 15 -4.40 -8.27 -5.21
CA SER A 15 -3.93 -9.22 -4.19
C SER A 15 -2.81 -10.14 -4.68
N GLY A 16 -2.72 -10.40 -6.00
CA GLY A 16 -1.69 -11.25 -6.58
C GLY A 16 -0.29 -10.66 -6.43
N SER A 17 -0.14 -9.38 -6.81
CA SER A 17 1.13 -8.66 -6.68
C SER A 17 1.56 -8.51 -5.22
N SER A 18 0.64 -8.15 -4.31
CA SER A 18 0.96 -8.01 -2.89
C SER A 18 1.34 -9.35 -2.23
N THR A 19 0.73 -10.46 -2.66
CA THR A 19 1.11 -11.81 -2.22
C THR A 19 2.50 -12.20 -2.70
N ALA A 20 2.81 -11.95 -3.98
CA ALA A 20 4.14 -12.20 -4.53
C ALA A 20 5.21 -11.38 -3.80
N LEU A 21 4.96 -10.08 -3.57
CA LEU A 21 5.88 -9.20 -2.83
C LEU A 21 6.14 -9.70 -1.41
N ARG A 22 5.11 -10.14 -0.67
CA ARG A 22 5.26 -10.72 0.68
C ARG A 22 6.17 -11.96 0.69
N GLY A 23 6.00 -12.85 -0.29
CA GLY A 23 6.85 -14.03 -0.42
C GLY A 23 8.28 -13.69 -0.84
N LEU A 24 8.44 -12.74 -1.77
CA LEU A 24 9.76 -12.31 -2.24
C LEU A 24 10.55 -11.56 -1.17
N ARG A 25 9.89 -10.90 -0.20
CA ARG A 25 10.53 -10.16 0.89
C ARG A 25 11.38 -11.03 1.82
N SER A 26 11.17 -12.35 1.86
CA SER A 26 12.00 -13.27 2.63
C SER A 26 13.34 -13.63 1.96
N TYR A 27 13.58 -13.15 0.75
CA TYR A 27 14.82 -13.38 0.00
C TYR A 27 15.71 -12.13 0.02
N ASP A 28 17.02 -12.35 -0.05
CA ASP A 28 18.01 -11.27 -0.21
C ASP A 28 17.99 -10.72 -1.65
N ALA A 29 17.03 -9.84 -1.94
CA ALA A 29 16.76 -9.28 -3.25
C ALA A 29 16.35 -7.80 -3.17
N ASP A 30 16.69 -7.03 -4.19
CA ASP A 30 16.17 -5.68 -4.39
C ASP A 30 14.79 -5.79 -5.08
N LEU A 31 13.73 -5.38 -4.39
CA LEU A 31 12.36 -5.47 -4.91
C LEU A 31 11.88 -4.12 -5.42
N THR A 32 11.30 -4.11 -6.61
CA THR A 32 10.57 -2.96 -7.15
C THR A 32 9.16 -3.41 -7.52
N ALA A 33 8.15 -2.63 -7.13
CA ALA A 33 6.77 -2.87 -7.49
C ALA A 33 6.27 -1.79 -8.45
N ILE A 34 5.80 -2.18 -9.63
CA ILE A 34 5.04 -1.32 -10.54
C ILE A 34 3.58 -1.75 -10.44
N VAL A 35 2.78 -0.88 -9.84
CA VAL A 35 1.41 -1.20 -9.44
C VAL A 35 0.41 -0.49 -10.34
N THR A 36 -0.51 -1.25 -10.94
CA THR A 36 -1.65 -0.70 -11.67
C THR A 36 -2.69 -0.17 -10.68
N MET A 37 -3.35 0.92 -11.03
CA MET A 37 -4.39 1.55 -10.20
C MET A 37 -5.74 1.52 -10.93
N PHE A 38 -6.19 0.32 -11.31
CA PHE A 38 -7.42 0.16 -12.09
C PHE A 38 -8.62 -0.40 -11.30
N ASP A 39 -8.40 -0.74 -10.02
CA ASP A 39 -9.45 -1.37 -9.21
C ASP A 39 -10.56 -0.37 -8.85
N SER A 40 -11.83 -0.70 -9.06
CA SER A 40 -12.93 0.29 -9.05
C SER A 40 -14.15 -0.09 -8.20
N GLY A 41 -13.99 -1.00 -7.24
CA GLY A 41 -15.09 -1.45 -6.37
C GLY A 41 -15.13 -0.81 -4.97
N GLY A 42 -16.35 -0.59 -4.46
CA GLY A 42 -16.62 -0.28 -3.04
C GLY A 42 -16.02 1.05 -2.57
N SER A 43 -15.39 1.03 -1.39
CA SER A 43 -14.78 2.22 -0.76
C SER A 43 -13.76 2.94 -1.65
N THR A 44 -13.03 2.22 -2.51
CA THR A 44 -12.08 2.84 -3.44
C THR A 44 -12.80 3.66 -4.52
N GLY A 45 -14.00 3.22 -4.94
CA GLY A 45 -14.86 3.97 -5.86
C GLY A 45 -15.37 5.27 -5.24
N ILE A 46 -15.82 5.21 -3.97
CA ILE A 46 -16.30 6.38 -3.22
C ILE A 46 -15.19 7.44 -3.11
N LEU A 47 -13.98 7.05 -2.69
CA LEU A 47 -12.86 7.99 -2.58
C LEU A 47 -12.45 8.59 -3.93
N ARG A 48 -12.55 7.81 -5.02
CA ARG A 48 -12.32 8.33 -6.37
C ARG A 48 -13.37 9.36 -6.76
N GLU A 49 -14.65 9.13 -6.45
CA GLU A 49 -15.74 10.06 -6.75
C GLU A 49 -15.64 11.35 -5.94
N GLU A 50 -15.29 11.26 -4.65
CA GLU A 50 -15.19 12.42 -3.76
C GLU A 50 -13.94 13.27 -3.99
N PHE A 51 -12.78 12.64 -4.25
CA PHE A 51 -11.50 13.34 -4.32
C PHE A 51 -10.88 13.40 -5.72
N GLY A 52 -11.40 12.64 -6.69
CA GLY A 52 -10.83 12.54 -8.04
C GLY A 52 -9.50 11.78 -8.10
N TYR A 53 -9.10 11.10 -7.02
CA TYR A 53 -7.85 10.34 -6.96
C TYR A 53 -7.97 8.98 -7.66
N PRO A 54 -6.88 8.45 -8.24
CA PRO A 54 -6.89 7.09 -8.73
C PRO A 54 -7.12 6.09 -7.59
N PRO A 55 -7.56 4.87 -7.89
CA PRO A 55 -7.67 3.79 -6.93
C PRO A 55 -6.41 3.57 -6.07
N LEU A 56 -6.55 3.81 -4.76
CA LEU A 56 -5.43 3.79 -3.81
C LEU A 56 -5.17 2.40 -3.16
N GLY A 57 -6.13 1.47 -3.28
CA GLY A 57 -6.10 0.20 -2.57
C GLY A 57 -4.96 -0.74 -2.94
N ASP A 58 -4.57 -0.77 -4.21
CA ASP A 58 -3.50 -1.66 -4.69
C ASP A 58 -2.11 -1.20 -4.23
N ILE A 59 -1.89 0.12 -4.24
CA ILE A 59 -0.68 0.74 -3.65
C ILE A 59 -0.62 0.42 -2.16
N ARG A 60 -1.72 0.63 -1.42
CA ARG A 60 -1.79 0.34 0.02
C ARG A 60 -1.37 -1.11 0.30
N GLN A 61 -1.91 -2.07 -0.44
CA GLN A 61 -1.56 -3.49 -0.28
C GLN A 61 -0.09 -3.77 -0.57
N CYS A 62 0.51 -3.12 -1.56
CA CYS A 62 1.93 -3.28 -1.88
C CYS A 62 2.83 -2.66 -0.81
N LEU A 63 2.49 -1.49 -0.27
CA LEU A 63 3.21 -0.86 0.84
C LEU A 63 3.21 -1.76 2.09
N VAL A 64 2.05 -2.29 2.47
CA VAL A 64 1.92 -3.24 3.60
C VAL A 64 2.62 -4.58 3.30
N ALA A 65 2.68 -5.00 2.04
CA ALA A 65 3.41 -6.22 1.65
C ALA A 65 4.92 -6.08 1.78
N LEU A 66 5.45 -4.87 1.54
CA LEU A 66 6.87 -4.55 1.56
C LEU A 66 7.37 -4.10 2.93
N SER A 67 6.49 -3.74 3.87
CA SER A 67 6.91 -3.22 5.17
C SER A 67 7.62 -4.26 6.04
N ASP A 68 8.54 -3.77 6.87
CA ASP A 68 9.33 -4.64 7.75
C ASP A 68 8.47 -5.22 8.88
N LYS A 69 8.38 -6.56 8.91
CA LYS A 69 7.59 -7.31 9.90
C LYS A 69 8.36 -7.65 11.18
N SER A 70 9.65 -7.30 11.27
CA SER A 70 10.45 -7.51 12.47
C SER A 70 10.24 -6.42 13.54
N ASN A 71 9.61 -5.30 13.18
CA ASN A 71 9.35 -4.16 14.05
C ASN A 71 7.87 -4.11 14.49
N ASP A 72 7.61 -4.27 15.79
CA ASP A 72 6.26 -4.29 16.37
C ASP A 72 5.44 -3.02 16.05
N GLN A 73 6.08 -1.85 15.93
CA GLN A 73 5.39 -0.61 15.58
C GLN A 73 4.88 -0.65 14.13
N ILE A 74 5.68 -1.19 13.22
CA ILE A 74 5.30 -1.35 11.82
C ILE A 74 4.22 -2.43 11.69
N VAL A 75 4.30 -3.51 12.47
CA VAL A 75 3.25 -4.55 12.50
C VAL A 75 1.91 -3.97 12.98
N ALA A 76 1.92 -3.13 14.01
CA ALA A 76 0.72 -2.44 14.48
C ALA A 76 0.17 -1.47 13.41
N LEU A 77 1.04 -0.71 12.74
CA LEU A 77 0.66 0.20 11.66
C LEU A 77 0.06 -0.55 10.47
N ASN A 78 0.67 -1.65 10.04
CA ASN A 78 0.15 -2.54 9.00
C ASN A 78 -1.24 -3.05 9.35
N SER A 79 -1.45 -3.46 10.60
CA SER A 79 -2.75 -3.95 11.09
C SER A 79 -3.82 -2.85 11.02
N ALA A 80 -3.46 -1.61 11.35
CA ALA A 80 -4.34 -0.46 11.17
C ALA A 80 -4.63 -0.18 9.69
N PHE A 81 -3.64 -0.32 8.81
CA PHE A 81 -3.83 -0.07 7.37
C PHE A 81 -4.71 -1.12 6.69
N ASP A 82 -4.60 -2.38 7.12
CA ASP A 82 -5.45 -3.47 6.66
C ASP A 82 -6.85 -3.45 7.28
N PHE A 83 -7.06 -2.70 8.37
CA PHE A 83 -8.37 -2.58 9.01
C PHE A 83 -9.40 -1.99 8.05
N ARG A 84 -10.57 -2.62 8.03
CA ARG A 84 -11.76 -2.19 7.30
C ARG A 84 -12.91 -2.03 8.28
N PHE A 85 -13.57 -0.88 8.22
CA PHE A 85 -14.78 -0.65 9.01
C PHE A 85 -15.89 -1.59 8.55
N ASP A 86 -16.56 -2.19 9.53
CA ASP A 86 -17.77 -3.00 9.38
C ASP A 86 -18.80 -2.44 10.36
N THR A 87 -19.60 -1.49 9.87
CA THR A 87 -20.51 -0.66 10.68
C THR A 87 -21.74 -0.26 9.85
N ASP A 88 -22.76 0.33 10.47
CA ASP A 88 -23.90 0.92 9.74
C ASP A 88 -23.71 2.42 9.42
N SER A 89 -22.47 2.93 9.49
CA SER A 89 -22.17 4.36 9.29
C SER A 89 -21.61 4.66 7.90
N SER A 90 -21.37 5.95 7.60
CA SER A 90 -20.71 6.37 6.35
C SER A 90 -19.29 5.83 6.18
N LEU A 91 -18.66 5.37 7.26
CA LEU A 91 -17.35 4.74 7.20
C LEU A 91 -17.42 3.28 6.76
N ASN A 92 -18.60 2.67 6.69
CA ASN A 92 -18.74 1.25 6.40
C ASN A 92 -18.01 0.87 5.11
N GLY A 93 -17.24 -0.21 5.17
CA GLY A 93 -16.46 -0.70 4.04
C GLY A 93 -15.21 0.13 3.73
N HIS A 94 -14.95 1.26 4.39
CA HIS A 94 -13.69 1.99 4.22
C HIS A 94 -12.53 1.25 4.88
N SER A 95 -11.40 1.17 4.16
CA SER A 95 -10.13 0.80 4.76
C SER A 95 -9.48 2.05 5.37
N VAL A 96 -9.00 1.93 6.61
CA VAL A 96 -8.25 3.03 7.26
C VAL A 96 -7.03 3.40 6.44
N GLY A 97 -6.29 2.43 5.91
CA GLY A 97 -5.13 2.71 5.05
C GLY A 97 -5.50 3.47 3.77
N ASN A 98 -6.67 3.23 3.17
CA ASN A 98 -7.13 4.02 2.02
C ASN A 98 -7.46 5.46 2.41
N LEU A 99 -8.08 5.67 3.58
CA LEU A 99 -8.40 7.00 4.10
C LEU A 99 -7.12 7.80 4.40
N VAL A 100 -6.14 7.17 5.04
CA VAL A 100 -4.83 7.79 5.31
C VAL A 100 -4.12 8.12 4.00
N LEU A 101 -4.08 7.19 3.04
CA LEU A 101 -3.43 7.43 1.75
C LEU A 101 -4.15 8.53 0.94
N ALA A 102 -5.47 8.65 1.03
CA ALA A 102 -6.22 9.76 0.43
C ALA A 102 -5.85 11.10 1.09
N ALA A 103 -5.83 11.15 2.43
CA ALA A 103 -5.43 12.36 3.16
C ALA A 103 -4.00 12.80 2.84
N LEU A 104 -3.05 11.86 2.78
CA LEU A 104 -1.67 12.14 2.39
C LEU A 104 -1.58 12.59 0.93
N THR A 105 -2.41 12.03 0.03
CA THR A 105 -2.47 12.49 -1.36
C THR A 105 -2.89 13.97 -1.43
N THR A 106 -3.84 14.39 -0.60
CA THR A 106 -4.21 15.82 -0.46
C THR A 106 -3.06 16.65 0.10
N ILE A 107 -2.46 16.23 1.22
CA ILE A 107 -1.41 16.98 1.94
C ILE A 107 -0.17 17.21 1.07
N TYR A 108 0.25 16.17 0.34
CA TYR A 108 1.46 16.18 -0.47
C TYR A 108 1.20 16.50 -1.96
N ASN A 109 0.00 16.98 -2.29
CA ASN A 109 -0.41 17.39 -3.65
C ASN A 109 -0.18 16.32 -4.73
N GLY A 110 -0.41 15.05 -4.40
CA GLY A 110 -0.29 13.95 -5.36
C GLY A 110 -0.01 12.60 -4.72
N VAL A 111 -0.30 11.55 -5.48
CA VAL A 111 -0.16 10.16 -5.04
C VAL A 111 1.30 9.80 -4.78
N GLN A 112 2.23 10.32 -5.59
CA GLN A 112 3.65 10.06 -5.41
C GLN A 112 4.15 10.53 -4.03
N GLY A 113 3.83 11.77 -3.64
CA GLY A 113 4.26 12.28 -2.34
C GLY A 113 3.65 11.51 -1.17
N ALA A 114 2.42 11.00 -1.32
CA ALA A 114 1.80 10.11 -0.35
C ALA A 114 2.49 8.74 -0.25
N ILE A 115 2.91 8.17 -1.38
CA ILE A 115 3.70 6.94 -1.42
C ILE A 115 5.05 7.16 -0.74
N ASP A 116 5.73 8.26 -1.04
CA ASP A 116 7.06 8.57 -0.50
C ASP A 116 7.00 8.70 1.03
N GLU A 117 6.00 9.42 1.56
CA GLU A 117 5.83 9.58 3.00
C GLU A 117 5.45 8.26 3.69
N LEU A 118 4.54 7.46 3.13
CA LEU A 118 4.22 6.15 3.71
C LEU A 118 5.38 5.19 3.65
N SER A 119 6.16 5.20 2.56
CA SER A 119 7.37 4.38 2.43
C SER A 119 8.34 4.73 3.55
N ARG A 120 8.52 6.03 3.85
CA ARG A 120 9.33 6.51 4.97
C ARG A 120 8.78 6.06 6.33
N MET A 121 7.47 6.19 6.56
CA MET A 121 6.81 5.76 7.81
C MET A 121 6.92 4.25 8.05
N MET A 122 6.85 3.46 6.97
CA MET A 122 6.93 2.00 6.99
C MET A 122 8.36 1.46 6.86
N GLN A 123 9.36 2.34 6.86
CA GLN A 123 10.79 1.98 6.73
C GLN A 123 11.04 1.09 5.50
N LEU A 124 10.44 1.46 4.37
CA LEU A 124 10.76 0.86 3.08
C LEU A 124 12.07 1.47 2.57
N GLU A 125 13.05 0.62 2.27
CA GLU A 125 14.31 0.98 1.61
C GLU A 125 14.25 0.74 0.10
#